data_AF-A0A8J8EX03-F1
#
_entry.id   AF-A0A8J8EX03-F1
#
_cell.length_a   1.000
_cell.length_b   1.000
_cell.length_c   1.000
_cell.angle_alpha   90.00
_cell.angle_beta   90.00
_cell.angle_gamma   90.00
#
_symmetry.space_group_name_H-M   'P 1'
#
loop_
_entity.id
_entity.type
_entity.pdbx_description
1 polymer ?
#
loop_
_entity_poly.entity_id
_entity_poly.type
_entity_poly.pdbx_seq_one_letter_code
_entity_poly.pdbx_strand_id
1 'polypeptide(L)'
;MNVRMVYILGFLLLFLGSVLTATYSPASCGGLACMLPSSIVFDANLNSTPELASSGGGFVFTSDYSLDISKFAVVLNSSTGASFNIKNGTLVIETGSLRNLTIIYHNGTLEIRGEEREKKSANLQRLVFRKGLEVNSLTVYGDPREYLDFEYCSEHFDELKKECEGSGSPDYQLYSGFVLMVSGLTLFGLGLLRGSS
;
A
#
# COMPACT_ATOMS: atom_id res chain seq x y z
N MET A 1 55.71 -18.53 -5.23
CA MET A 1 54.53 -18.99 -4.45
C MET A 1 54.49 -20.51 -4.51
N ASN A 2 54.37 -21.20 -3.38
CA ASN A 2 54.40 -22.66 -3.34
C ASN A 2 53.15 -23.21 -4.06
N VAL A 3 53.26 -24.20 -4.95
CA VAL A 3 52.11 -24.75 -5.71
C VAL A 3 51.02 -25.23 -4.76
N ARG A 4 51.45 -25.75 -3.58
CA ARG A 4 50.54 -26.10 -2.49
C ARG A 4 49.71 -24.93 -1.95
N MET A 5 50.26 -23.73 -1.90
CA MET A 5 49.50 -22.55 -1.45
C MET A 5 48.44 -22.12 -2.47
N VAL A 6 48.70 -22.30 -3.76
CA VAL A 6 47.78 -21.87 -4.83
C VAL A 6 46.49 -22.68 -4.83
N TYR A 7 46.58 -24.01 -4.68
CA TYR A 7 45.38 -24.85 -4.63
C TYR A 7 44.57 -24.64 -3.34
N ILE A 8 45.23 -24.45 -2.18
CA ILE A 8 44.55 -24.19 -0.90
C ILE A 8 43.78 -22.87 -0.97
N LEU A 9 44.40 -21.82 -1.49
CA LEU A 9 43.76 -20.53 -1.67
C LEU A 9 42.57 -20.60 -2.64
N GLY A 10 42.73 -21.31 -3.77
CA GLY A 10 41.65 -21.54 -4.73
C GLY A 10 40.45 -22.26 -4.12
N PHE A 11 40.70 -23.33 -3.35
CA PHE A 11 39.65 -24.07 -2.64
C PHE A 11 38.94 -23.21 -1.59
N LEU A 12 39.68 -22.38 -0.87
CA LEU A 12 39.14 -21.52 0.18
C LEU A 12 38.23 -20.42 -0.40
N LEU A 13 38.67 -19.79 -1.50
CA LEU A 13 37.86 -18.80 -2.24
C LEU A 13 36.61 -19.43 -2.86
N LEU A 14 36.73 -20.64 -3.40
CA LEU A 14 35.60 -21.40 -3.91
C LEU A 14 34.56 -21.63 -2.81
N PHE A 15 34.99 -22.16 -1.67
CA PHE A 15 34.10 -22.48 -0.55
C PHE A 15 33.41 -21.24 0.00
N LEU A 16 34.15 -20.15 0.22
CA LEU A 16 33.59 -18.86 0.63
C LEU A 16 32.60 -18.32 -0.40
N GLY A 17 32.95 -18.33 -1.69
CA GLY A 17 32.07 -17.90 -2.77
C GLY A 17 30.76 -18.69 -2.81
N SER A 18 30.85 -20.02 -2.73
CA SER A 18 29.70 -20.91 -2.69
C SER A 18 28.81 -20.69 -1.47
N VAL A 19 29.38 -20.48 -0.28
CA VAL A 19 28.59 -20.19 0.94
C VAL A 19 27.90 -18.83 0.82
N LEU A 20 28.58 -17.79 0.33
CA LEU A 20 27.98 -16.46 0.14
C LEU A 20 26.80 -16.50 -0.85
N THR A 21 26.98 -17.18 -1.99
CA THR A 21 25.94 -17.36 -3.01
C THR A 21 24.79 -18.23 -2.49
N ALA A 22 25.07 -19.32 -1.77
CA ALA A 22 24.04 -20.23 -1.24
C ALA A 22 23.22 -19.63 -0.10
N THR A 23 23.79 -18.70 0.67
CA THR A 23 23.12 -18.00 1.77
C THR A 23 22.44 -16.69 1.35
N TYR A 24 22.53 -16.33 0.07
CA TYR A 24 21.83 -15.17 -0.46
C TYR A 24 20.32 -15.40 -0.44
N SER A 25 19.59 -14.57 0.31
CA SER A 25 18.14 -14.59 0.40
C SER A 25 17.61 -13.16 0.26
N PRO A 26 17.18 -12.75 -0.94
CA PRO A 26 16.57 -11.43 -1.12
C PRO A 26 15.21 -11.40 -0.43
N ALA A 27 14.81 -10.23 0.08
CA ALA A 27 13.49 -10.07 0.65
C ALA A 27 12.42 -10.20 -0.44
N SER A 28 11.34 -10.93 -0.15
CA SER A 28 10.19 -11.02 -1.04
C SER A 28 9.20 -9.90 -0.71
N CYS A 29 9.32 -8.78 -1.41
CA CYS A 29 8.43 -7.62 -1.24
C CYS A 29 7.20 -7.67 -2.17
N GLY A 30 6.96 -8.81 -2.85
CA GLY A 30 5.85 -8.99 -3.80
C GLY A 30 4.44 -8.98 -3.18
N GLY A 31 4.34 -8.94 -1.84
CA GLY A 31 3.08 -8.78 -1.11
C GLY A 31 2.74 -7.34 -0.73
N LEU A 32 3.65 -6.38 -0.96
CA LEU A 32 3.37 -4.96 -0.75
C LEU A 32 2.57 -4.43 -1.93
N ALA A 33 1.26 -4.35 -1.78
CA ALA A 33 0.37 -3.67 -2.72
C ALA A 33 -0.66 -2.88 -1.94
N CYS A 34 -0.71 -1.56 -2.14
CA CYS A 34 -1.82 -0.75 -1.66
C CYS A 34 -2.95 -0.87 -2.70
N MET A 35 -4.05 -1.53 -2.36
CA MET A 35 -5.23 -1.62 -3.25
C MET A 35 -5.89 -0.25 -3.39
N LEU A 36 -5.65 0.45 -4.50
CA LEU A 36 -6.31 1.72 -4.80
C LEU A 36 -7.82 1.50 -4.95
N PRO A 37 -8.67 2.21 -4.20
CA PRO A 37 -10.10 2.21 -4.47
C PRO A 37 -10.38 3.08 -5.71
N SER A 38 -10.56 2.44 -6.86
CA SER A 38 -10.87 3.11 -8.14
C SER A 38 -12.35 3.02 -8.54
N SER A 39 -13.23 2.70 -7.59
CA SER A 39 -14.65 2.45 -7.86
C SER A 39 -15.53 2.84 -6.67
N ILE A 40 -16.84 2.57 -6.79
CA ILE A 40 -17.73 2.64 -5.65
C ILE A 40 -17.54 1.39 -4.80
N VAL A 41 -17.00 1.58 -3.60
CA VAL A 41 -16.72 0.51 -2.64
C VAL A 41 -17.35 0.88 -1.31
N PHE A 42 -18.23 0.01 -0.83
CA PHE A 42 -18.72 0.04 0.54
C PHE A 42 -18.09 -1.14 1.27
N ASP A 43 -17.56 -0.87 2.46
CA ASP A 43 -17.09 -1.92 3.37
C ASP A 43 -18.16 -3.01 3.50
N ALA A 44 -17.74 -4.27 3.29
CA ALA A 44 -18.62 -5.43 3.34
C ALA A 44 -19.34 -5.56 4.70
N ASN A 45 -18.73 -5.04 5.77
CA ASN A 45 -19.31 -5.05 7.12
C ASN A 45 -20.53 -4.12 7.26
N LEU A 46 -20.74 -3.19 6.32
CA LEU A 46 -21.91 -2.31 6.31
C LEU A 46 -23.20 -3.00 5.87
N ASN A 47 -23.11 -4.23 5.34
CA ASN A 47 -24.24 -5.11 4.99
C ASN A 47 -25.40 -4.41 4.24
N SER A 48 -25.09 -3.40 3.44
CA SER A 48 -26.06 -2.57 2.75
C SER A 48 -25.49 -2.11 1.42
N THR A 49 -26.35 -2.08 0.41
CA THR A 49 -25.96 -1.74 -0.95
C THR A 49 -26.86 -0.60 -1.41
N PRO A 50 -26.31 0.54 -1.85
CA PRO A 50 -27.13 1.62 -2.37
C PRO A 50 -27.70 1.31 -3.75
N GLU A 51 -28.79 1.98 -4.09
CA GLU A 51 -29.32 2.00 -5.46
C GLU A 51 -28.59 3.08 -6.26
N LEU A 52 -27.92 2.66 -7.33
CA LEU A 52 -27.07 3.52 -8.16
C LEU A 52 -27.43 3.38 -9.64
N ALA A 53 -27.38 4.49 -10.37
CA ALA A 53 -27.45 4.52 -11.83
C ALA A 53 -26.13 5.00 -12.42
N SER A 54 -25.68 4.37 -13.52
CA SER A 54 -24.51 4.82 -14.28
C SER A 54 -24.86 6.07 -15.10
N SER A 55 -24.04 7.11 -15.01
CA SER A 55 -24.20 8.36 -15.77
C SER A 55 -22.85 8.91 -16.21
N GLY A 56 -22.60 9.00 -17.52
CA GLY A 56 -21.52 9.84 -18.08
C GLY A 56 -20.09 9.64 -17.54
N GLY A 57 -19.73 8.46 -17.02
CA GLY A 57 -18.42 8.21 -16.40
C GLY A 57 -18.39 8.33 -14.86
N GLY A 58 -19.56 8.34 -14.23
CA GLY A 58 -19.75 8.22 -12.78
C GLY A 58 -21.05 7.49 -12.44
N PHE A 59 -21.45 7.58 -11.19
CA PHE A 59 -22.64 6.96 -10.63
C PHE A 59 -23.48 8.00 -9.90
N VAL A 60 -24.80 7.84 -9.95
CA VAL A 60 -25.76 8.73 -9.28
C VAL A 60 -26.61 7.91 -8.32
N PHE A 61 -26.78 8.40 -7.09
CA PHE A 61 -27.72 7.82 -6.13
C PHE A 61 -29.16 8.02 -6.60
N THR A 62 -29.90 6.95 -6.85
CA THR A 62 -31.30 7.01 -7.31
C THR A 62 -32.30 7.20 -6.18
N SER A 63 -31.89 6.90 -4.96
CA SER A 63 -32.64 7.06 -3.71
C SER A 63 -31.71 7.56 -2.59
N ASP A 64 -32.30 8.08 -1.50
CA ASP A 64 -31.52 8.44 -0.31
C ASP A 64 -30.96 7.17 0.33
N TYR A 65 -29.66 7.14 0.56
CA TYR A 65 -28.98 6.01 1.19
C TYR A 65 -28.50 6.40 2.58
N SER A 66 -28.85 5.59 3.58
CA SER A 66 -28.59 5.88 5.00
C SER A 66 -27.85 4.71 5.66
N LEU A 67 -26.84 5.06 6.45
CA LEU A 67 -26.00 4.14 7.21
C LEU A 67 -26.02 4.53 8.68
N ASP A 68 -26.43 3.61 9.55
CA ASP A 68 -26.39 3.79 11.00
C ASP A 68 -25.00 3.36 11.53
N ILE A 69 -24.03 4.28 11.48
CA ILE A 69 -22.62 4.03 11.80
C ILE A 69 -22.04 5.09 12.73
N SER A 70 -21.23 4.65 13.69
CA SER A 70 -20.64 5.50 14.74
C SER A 70 -19.17 5.87 14.50
N LYS A 71 -18.53 5.24 13.51
CA LYS A 71 -17.18 5.53 13.04
C LYS A 71 -17.19 5.30 11.53
N PHE A 72 -16.48 6.13 10.78
CA PHE A 72 -16.37 5.94 9.33
C PHE A 72 -15.28 6.78 8.70
N ALA A 73 -14.81 6.35 7.54
CA ALA A 73 -14.11 7.22 6.60
C ALA A 73 -14.85 7.19 5.25
N VAL A 74 -15.12 8.37 4.70
CA VAL A 74 -15.75 8.54 3.39
C VAL A 74 -14.76 9.29 2.51
N VAL A 75 -14.37 8.69 1.40
CA VAL A 75 -13.56 9.33 0.36
C VAL A 75 -14.41 9.41 -0.87
N LEU A 76 -14.71 10.63 -1.32
CA LEU A 76 -15.56 10.83 -2.49
C LEU A 76 -14.91 11.79 -3.47
N ASN A 77 -15.13 11.51 -4.75
CA ASN A 77 -14.84 12.37 -5.87
C ASN A 77 -16.12 12.57 -6.70
N SER A 78 -16.49 13.82 -6.96
CA SER A 78 -17.70 14.21 -7.67
C SER A 78 -17.40 15.21 -8.78
N SER A 79 -17.84 14.87 -9.99
CA SER A 79 -17.81 15.70 -11.21
C SER A 79 -18.62 16.98 -11.04
N THR A 80 -19.81 16.86 -10.45
CA THR A 80 -20.75 17.96 -10.20
C THR A 80 -20.46 18.71 -8.91
N GLY A 81 -19.64 18.12 -8.04
CA GLY A 81 -19.35 18.58 -6.69
C GLY A 81 -20.34 18.07 -5.65
N ALA A 82 -19.88 18.05 -4.41
CA ALA A 82 -20.61 17.64 -3.21
C ALA A 82 -20.59 18.75 -2.16
N SER A 83 -21.55 18.71 -1.25
CA SER A 83 -21.58 19.48 -0.02
C SER A 83 -21.99 18.57 1.13
N PHE A 84 -21.76 19.02 2.35
CA PHE A 84 -22.13 18.28 3.54
C PHE A 84 -22.81 19.19 4.55
N ASN A 85 -23.71 18.60 5.33
CA ASN A 85 -24.38 19.29 6.42
C ASN A 85 -24.55 18.33 7.61
N ILE A 86 -24.54 18.87 8.82
CA ILE A 86 -24.77 18.10 10.04
C ILE A 86 -26.10 18.54 10.64
N LYS A 87 -27.04 17.60 10.75
CA LYS A 87 -28.36 17.83 11.33
C LYS A 87 -28.68 16.73 12.34
N ASN A 88 -28.93 17.10 13.59
CA ASN A 88 -29.35 16.17 14.65
C ASN A 88 -28.52 14.87 14.73
N GLY A 89 -27.19 15.00 14.72
CA GLY A 89 -26.28 13.85 14.76
C GLY A 89 -26.23 13.01 13.48
N THR A 90 -26.77 13.52 12.38
CA THR A 90 -26.66 12.91 11.05
C THR A 90 -25.76 13.78 10.17
N LEU A 91 -24.75 13.16 9.56
CA LEU A 91 -23.98 13.76 8.48
C LEU A 91 -24.67 13.47 7.15
N VAL A 92 -25.09 14.52 6.45
CA VAL A 92 -25.77 14.45 5.16
C VAL A 92 -24.79 14.92 4.10
N ILE A 93 -24.57 14.11 3.07
CA ILE A 93 -23.79 14.43 1.88
C ILE A 93 -24.78 14.60 0.72
N GLU A 94 -24.69 15.73 0.05
CA GLU A 94 -25.59 16.14 -1.04
C GLU A 94 -24.80 16.82 -2.16
N THR A 95 -25.44 17.10 -3.30
CA THR A 95 -24.78 17.81 -4.41
C THR A 95 -24.33 19.21 -3.96
N GLY A 96 -23.16 19.64 -4.40
CA GLY A 96 -22.56 20.91 -3.97
C GLY A 96 -21.39 21.33 -4.83
N SER A 97 -20.44 22.08 -4.28
CA SER A 97 -19.31 22.65 -5.02
C SER A 97 -17.98 21.91 -4.82
N LEU A 98 -17.85 21.09 -3.79
CA LEU A 98 -16.58 20.45 -3.42
C LEU A 98 -16.39 19.16 -4.23
N ARG A 99 -15.39 19.13 -5.10
CA ARG A 99 -15.16 17.96 -5.99
C ARG A 99 -14.53 16.78 -5.28
N ASN A 100 -13.52 17.03 -4.45
CA ASN A 100 -12.81 16.01 -3.68
C ASN A 100 -13.08 16.25 -2.21
N LEU A 101 -13.66 15.26 -1.54
CA LEU A 101 -13.98 15.36 -0.13
C LEU A 101 -13.62 14.07 0.57
N THR A 102 -12.79 14.19 1.61
CA THR A 102 -12.52 13.10 2.54
C THR A 102 -13.08 13.48 3.89
N ILE A 103 -13.93 12.64 4.45
CA ILE A 103 -14.55 12.85 5.75
C ILE A 103 -14.20 11.67 6.63
N ILE A 104 -13.63 11.95 7.79
CA ILE A 104 -13.21 10.94 8.76
C ILE A 104 -13.91 11.24 10.07
N TYR A 105 -14.71 10.29 10.55
CA TYR A 105 -15.36 10.37 11.84
C TYR A 105 -14.84 9.27 12.76
N HIS A 106 -14.14 9.70 13.82
CA HIS A 106 -13.56 8.78 14.80
C HIS A 106 -13.59 9.40 16.20
N ASN A 107 -14.03 8.61 17.19
CA ASN A 107 -14.03 9.01 18.60
C ASN A 107 -14.65 10.39 18.88
N GLY A 108 -15.80 10.69 18.28
CA GLY A 108 -16.50 11.98 18.50
C GLY A 108 -15.91 13.17 17.74
N THR A 109 -14.86 12.97 16.96
CA THR A 109 -14.22 14.01 16.15
C THR A 109 -14.51 13.78 14.68
N LEU A 110 -15.04 14.80 14.02
CA LEU A 110 -15.20 14.87 12.59
C LEU A 110 -14.05 15.68 11.99
N GLU A 111 -13.29 15.04 11.11
CA GLU A 111 -12.26 15.66 10.30
C GLU A 111 -12.73 15.69 8.84
N ILE A 112 -12.58 16.84 8.20
CA ILE A 112 -12.96 17.07 6.82
C ILE A 112 -11.72 17.57 6.09
N ARG A 113 -11.35 16.88 5.01
CA ARG A 113 -10.25 17.23 4.13
C ARG A 113 -10.83 17.49 2.74
N GLY A 114 -10.81 18.75 2.32
CA GLY A 114 -11.20 19.18 0.98
C GLY A 114 -10.21 20.25 0.51
N GLU A 115 -10.72 21.44 0.17
CA GLU A 115 -9.87 22.62 -0.08
C GLU A 115 -9.17 23.11 1.19
N GLU A 116 -9.86 23.01 2.34
CA GLU A 116 -9.29 23.28 3.66
C GLU A 116 -9.46 22.06 4.57
N ARG A 117 -8.61 21.97 5.59
CA ARG A 117 -8.66 20.94 6.62
C ARG A 117 -9.41 21.48 7.83
N GLU A 118 -10.62 20.99 8.07
CA GLU A 118 -11.43 21.35 9.22
C GLU A 118 -11.51 20.16 10.19
N LYS A 119 -11.43 20.45 11.50
CA LYS A 119 -11.67 19.48 12.57
C LYS A 119 -12.67 20.04 13.54
N LYS A 120 -13.69 19.26 13.89
CA LYS A 120 -14.68 19.65 14.89
C LYS A 120 -15.19 18.46 15.70
N SER A 121 -15.57 18.75 16.94
CA SER A 121 -16.30 17.79 17.77
C SER A 121 -17.72 17.66 17.25
N ALA A 122 -18.17 16.42 17.01
CA ALA A 122 -19.53 16.12 16.56
C ALA A 122 -20.01 14.81 17.17
N ASN A 123 -21.30 14.74 17.53
CA ASN A 123 -21.93 13.50 17.96
C ASN A 123 -22.73 12.93 16.78
N LEU A 124 -22.07 12.16 15.93
CA LEU A 124 -22.67 11.57 14.74
C LEU A 124 -23.02 10.10 15.00
N GLN A 125 -24.20 9.72 14.54
CA GLN A 125 -24.73 8.35 14.66
C GLN A 125 -25.15 7.79 13.29
N ARG A 126 -25.24 8.67 12.29
CA ARG A 126 -25.78 8.35 10.99
C ARG A 126 -25.07 9.12 9.88
N LEU A 127 -24.85 8.43 8.78
CA LEU A 127 -24.35 8.98 7.52
C LEU A 127 -25.43 8.81 6.45
N VAL A 128 -25.71 9.88 5.70
CA VAL A 128 -26.73 9.87 4.64
C VAL A 128 -26.15 10.44 3.36
N PHE A 129 -26.32 9.73 2.26
CA PHE A 129 -26.08 10.20 0.90
C PHE A 129 -27.42 10.52 0.25
N ARG A 130 -27.60 11.75 -0.24
CA ARG A 130 -28.86 12.18 -0.84
C ARG A 130 -29.01 11.67 -2.27
N LYS A 131 -30.25 11.41 -2.64
CA LYS A 131 -30.66 11.18 -4.03
C LYS A 131 -30.15 12.31 -4.92
N GLY A 132 -29.64 11.93 -6.09
CA GLY A 132 -29.11 12.86 -7.09
C GLY A 132 -27.65 13.26 -6.87
N LEU A 133 -27.01 12.80 -5.79
CA LEU A 133 -25.57 12.93 -5.63
C LEU A 133 -24.86 12.12 -6.73
N GLU A 134 -24.10 12.81 -7.58
CA GLU A 134 -23.26 12.21 -8.62
C GLU A 134 -21.82 12.10 -8.11
N VAL A 135 -21.23 10.91 -8.24
CA VAL A 135 -19.85 10.62 -7.83
C VAL A 135 -19.13 9.86 -8.94
N ASN A 136 -17.88 10.21 -9.19
CA ASN A 136 -16.99 9.42 -10.04
C ASN A 136 -16.41 8.23 -9.27
N SER A 137 -16.05 8.46 -8.00
CA SER A 137 -15.61 7.41 -7.08
C SER A 137 -16.12 7.70 -5.67
N LEU A 138 -16.40 6.64 -4.93
CA LEU A 138 -16.85 6.73 -3.55
C LEU A 138 -16.34 5.51 -2.79
N THR A 139 -15.66 5.74 -1.69
CA THR A 139 -15.27 4.67 -0.77
C THR A 139 -15.79 4.99 0.62
N VAL A 140 -16.48 4.02 1.23
CA VAL A 140 -16.99 4.15 2.60
C VAL A 140 -16.46 2.99 3.43
N TYR A 141 -15.65 3.33 4.42
CA TYR A 141 -15.14 2.41 5.43
C TYR A 141 -15.99 2.52 6.70
N GLY A 142 -16.45 1.39 7.24
CA GLY A 142 -17.14 1.35 8.53
C GLY A 142 -16.19 1.56 9.71
N ASP A 143 -14.89 1.31 9.53
CA ASP A 143 -13.84 1.65 10.49
C ASP A 143 -12.80 2.59 9.83
N PRO A 144 -12.58 3.81 10.36
CA PRO A 144 -11.56 4.73 9.88
C PRO A 144 -10.15 4.15 9.81
N ARG A 145 -9.83 3.16 10.65
CA ARG A 145 -8.49 2.55 10.69
C ARG A 145 -8.10 1.95 9.34
N GLU A 146 -9.03 1.29 8.65
CA GLU A 146 -8.77 0.69 7.35
C GLU A 146 -8.34 1.73 6.31
N TYR A 147 -9.03 2.88 6.28
CA TYR A 147 -8.65 3.99 5.42
C TYR A 147 -7.28 4.58 5.79
N LEU A 148 -7.03 4.81 7.09
CA LEU A 148 -5.79 5.42 7.55
C LEU A 148 -4.57 4.52 7.30
N ASP A 149 -4.71 3.22 7.49
CA ASP A 149 -3.66 2.24 7.18
C ASP A 149 -3.40 2.20 5.68
N PHE A 150 -4.45 2.26 4.85
CA PHE A 150 -4.32 2.37 3.41
C PHE A 150 -3.65 3.69 2.96
N GLU A 151 -4.07 4.83 3.52
CA GLU A 151 -3.51 6.14 3.22
C GLU A 151 -2.02 6.19 3.59
N TYR A 152 -1.66 5.67 4.77
CA TYR A 152 -0.28 5.52 5.21
C TYR A 152 0.53 4.60 4.30
N CYS A 153 -0.01 3.44 3.93
CA CYS A 153 0.59 2.54 2.94
C CYS A 153 0.89 3.28 1.65
N SER A 154 -0.08 4.02 1.13
CA SER A 154 0.03 4.72 -0.15
C SER A 154 1.05 5.86 -0.10
N GLU A 155 1.11 6.61 1.00
CA GLU A 155 2.03 7.74 1.16
C GLU A 155 3.48 7.26 1.37
N HIS A 156 3.67 6.19 2.14
CA HIS A 156 4.99 5.66 2.50
C HIS A 156 5.36 4.40 1.72
N PHE A 157 4.71 4.12 0.58
CA PHE A 157 4.91 2.87 -0.16
C PHE A 157 6.37 2.64 -0.53
N ASP A 158 7.04 3.67 -1.06
CA ASP A 158 8.44 3.57 -1.47
C ASP A 158 9.38 3.37 -0.28
N GLU A 159 9.09 3.98 0.86
CA GLU A 159 9.86 3.81 2.10
C GLU A 159 9.68 2.39 2.66
N LEU A 160 8.43 1.92 2.76
CA LEU A 160 8.09 0.56 3.20
C LEU A 160 8.69 -0.50 2.26
N LYS A 161 8.66 -0.26 0.95
CA LYS A 161 9.29 -1.12 -0.04
C LYS A 161 10.80 -1.15 0.16
N LYS A 162 11.43 0.00 0.36
CA LYS A 162 12.87 0.09 0.59
C LYS A 162 13.30 -0.58 1.90
N GLU A 163 12.52 -0.43 2.97
CA GLU A 163 12.76 -1.15 4.23
C GLU A 163 12.62 -2.66 4.07
N CYS A 164 11.59 -3.10 3.33
CA CYS A 164 11.41 -4.51 3.00
C CYS A 164 12.61 -5.04 2.19
N GLU A 165 13.01 -4.36 1.12
CA GLU A 165 14.16 -4.75 0.30
C GLU A 165 15.46 -4.75 1.12
N GLY A 166 15.62 -3.79 2.03
CA GLY A 166 16.76 -3.69 2.95
C GLY A 166 16.81 -4.75 4.05
N SER A 167 15.72 -5.47 4.31
CA SER A 167 15.69 -6.59 5.25
C SER A 167 16.29 -7.89 4.69
N GLY A 168 16.48 -7.96 3.36
CA GLY A 168 17.08 -9.09 2.66
C GLY A 168 18.61 -9.08 2.65
N SER A 169 19.20 -10.15 2.13
CA SER A 169 20.63 -10.15 1.81
C SER A 169 20.94 -9.06 0.77
N PRO A 170 22.02 -8.28 0.95
CA PRO A 170 22.33 -7.21 0.02
C PRO A 170 22.72 -7.75 -1.36
N ASP A 171 22.34 -7.04 -2.42
CA ASP A 171 22.54 -7.47 -3.82
C ASP A 171 24.00 -7.81 -4.15
N TYR A 172 24.95 -7.11 -3.52
CA TYR A 172 26.37 -7.37 -3.73
C TYR A 172 26.81 -8.75 -3.21
N GLN A 173 26.12 -9.35 -2.23
CA GLN A 173 26.49 -10.66 -1.67
C GLN A 173 26.44 -11.75 -2.73
N LEU A 174 25.43 -11.73 -3.60
CA LEU A 174 25.31 -12.69 -4.71
C LEU A 174 26.46 -12.49 -5.71
N TYR A 175 26.70 -11.24 -6.13
CA TYR A 175 27.73 -10.91 -7.11
C TYR A 175 29.14 -11.22 -6.58
N SER A 176 29.45 -10.79 -5.35
CA SER A 176 30.72 -11.09 -4.69
C SER A 176 30.93 -12.58 -4.48
N GLY A 177 29.88 -13.32 -4.08
CA GLY A 177 29.93 -14.78 -3.96
C GLY A 177 30.27 -15.45 -5.30
N PHE A 178 29.63 -15.01 -6.39
CA PHE A 178 29.89 -15.54 -7.72
C PHE A 178 31.31 -15.24 -8.22
N VAL A 179 31.79 -14.00 -8.06
CA VAL A 179 33.15 -13.60 -8.42
C VAL A 179 34.19 -14.42 -7.65
N LEU A 180 33.98 -14.62 -6.34
CA LEU A 180 34.86 -15.44 -5.50
C LEU A 180 34.85 -16.90 -5.95
N MET A 181 33.69 -17.45 -6.29
CA MET A 181 33.55 -18.82 -6.77
C MET A 181 34.31 -19.05 -8.09
N VAL A 182 34.12 -18.17 -9.08
CA VAL A 182 34.81 -18.24 -10.38
C VAL A 182 36.33 -18.06 -10.21
N SER A 183 36.75 -17.11 -9.36
CA SER A 183 38.17 -16.89 -9.06
C SER A 183 38.79 -18.11 -8.38
N GLY A 184 38.06 -18.72 -7.43
CA GLY A 184 38.44 -19.93 -6.72
C GLY A 184 38.61 -21.13 -7.66
N LEU A 185 37.64 -21.38 -8.56
CA LEU A 185 37.72 -22.42 -9.59
C LEU A 185 38.96 -22.25 -10.46
N THR A 186 39.22 -21.03 -10.92
CA THR A 186 40.34 -20.72 -11.81
C THR A 186 41.69 -20.98 -11.11
N LEU A 187 41.85 -20.51 -9.87
CA LEU A 187 43.08 -20.71 -9.09
C LEU A 187 43.29 -22.17 -8.71
N PHE A 188 42.22 -22.87 -8.33
CA PHE A 188 42.27 -24.29 -8.01
C PHE A 188 42.69 -25.13 -9.23
N GLY A 189 42.09 -24.88 -10.40
CA GLY A 189 42.43 -25.54 -11.66
C GLY A 189 43.88 -25.29 -12.09
N LEU A 190 44.35 -24.04 -11.99
CA LEU A 190 45.76 -23.69 -12.27
C LEU A 190 46.74 -24.37 -11.31
N GLY A 191 46.38 -24.50 -10.03
CA GLY A 191 47.17 -25.22 -9.04
C GLY A 191 47.31 -26.71 -9.34
N LEU A 192 46.23 -27.36 -9.80
CA LEU A 192 46.24 -28.77 -10.20
C LEU A 192 47.08 -29.02 -11.46
N LEU A 193 46.92 -28.18 -12.49
CA LEU A 193 47.66 -28.32 -13.75
C LEU A 193 49.19 -28.16 -13.56
N ARG A 194 49.62 -27.23 -12.70
CA ARG A 194 51.05 -27.01 -12.39
C ARG A 194 51.63 -28.00 -11.38
N GLY A 195 50.81 -28.66 -10.58
CA GLY A 195 51.26 -29.69 -9.64
C GLY A 195 51.40 -31.09 -10.28
N SER A 196 50.84 -31.26 -11.48
CA SER A 196 50.88 -32.50 -12.27
C SER A 196 52.00 -32.56 -13.32
N SER A 197 52.75 -31.46 -13.48
CA SER A 197 53.93 -31.32 -14.35
C SER A 197 55.21 -31.36 -13.53
#